data_AF-U9UQ68-F1
#
_entry.id   AF-U9UQ68-F1
#
_cell.length_a   1.000
_cell.length_b   1.000
_cell.length_c   1.000
_cell.angle_alpha   90.00
_cell.angle_beta   90.00
_cell.angle_gamma   90.00
#
_symmetry.space_group_name_H-M   'P 1'
#
loop_
_entity.id
_entity.type
_entity.pdbx_description
1 polymer ?
#
loop_
_entity_poly.entity_id
_entity_poly.type
_entity_poly.pdbx_seq_one_letter_code
_entity_poly.pdbx_strand_id
1 'polypeptide(L)'
;MPRNIFRKNDLHEKLIEIKLLGYLDDTTWFATNLKDLQNNLAIADDFYALANIKINKDKTKILTNDFKINKKQHILIKFGNDIVKDGAEIAFPNLQYCGFKN
;
A
#
# COMPACT_ATOMS: atom_id res chain seq x y z
N MET A 1 -35.62 -30.88 27.91
CA MET A 1 -34.65 -31.64 27.10
C MET A 1 -33.94 -30.68 26.16
N PRO A 2 -32.60 -30.67 26.11
CA PRO A 2 -31.87 -29.80 25.18
C PRO A 2 -32.13 -30.28 23.75
N ARG A 3 -32.50 -29.36 22.84
CA ARG A 3 -32.66 -29.65 21.41
C ARG A 3 -31.43 -29.18 20.64
N ASN A 4 -30.97 -30.02 19.72
CA ASN A 4 -29.88 -29.72 18.80
C ASN A 4 -30.31 -28.60 17.82
N ILE A 5 -29.47 -27.57 17.68
CA ILE A 5 -29.66 -26.40 16.81
C ILE A 5 -29.16 -26.60 15.38
N PHE A 6 -28.55 -27.74 15.07
CA PHE A 6 -28.05 -28.04 13.73
C PHE A 6 -29.18 -28.56 12.82
N ARG A 7 -29.59 -27.74 11.85
CA ARG A 7 -30.60 -28.07 10.83
C ARG A 7 -29.90 -28.26 9.47
N LYS A 8 -29.91 -29.49 8.96
CA LYS A 8 -29.21 -29.86 7.69
C LYS A 8 -29.85 -29.29 6.42
N ASN A 9 -31.10 -28.80 6.52
CA ASN A 9 -31.88 -28.25 5.41
C ASN A 9 -32.09 -26.73 5.50
N ASP A 10 -31.42 -26.04 6.42
CA ASP A 10 -31.43 -24.57 6.46
C ASP A 10 -30.49 -24.06 5.36
N LEU A 11 -31.04 -23.76 4.19
CA LEU A 11 -30.35 -22.98 3.15
C LEU A 11 -30.17 -21.56 3.69
N HIS A 12 -28.96 -21.28 4.19
CA HIS A 12 -28.58 -19.97 4.69
C HIS A 12 -28.03 -19.13 3.54
N GLU A 13 -28.92 -18.56 2.72
CA GLU A 13 -28.52 -17.55 1.73
C GLU A 13 -28.28 -16.23 2.45
N LYS A 14 -26.99 -15.92 2.68
CA LYS A 14 -26.57 -14.64 3.23
C LYS A 14 -26.23 -13.69 2.09
N LEU A 15 -27.15 -12.77 1.80
CA LEU A 15 -26.89 -11.65 0.91
C LEU A 15 -25.90 -10.70 1.60
N ILE A 16 -24.63 -10.75 1.18
CA ILE A 16 -23.59 -9.84 1.68
C ILE A 16 -23.53 -8.64 0.73
N GLU A 17 -24.23 -7.57 1.09
CA GLU A 17 -24.15 -6.30 0.36
C GLU A 17 -22.92 -5.51 0.85
N ILE A 18 -21.75 -5.77 0.27
CA ILE A 18 -20.53 -5.03 0.60
C ILE A 18 -20.56 -3.68 -0.14
N LYS A 19 -21.17 -2.67 0.48
CA LYS A 19 -21.03 -1.28 0.04
C LYS A 19 -19.73 -0.70 0.61
N LEU A 20 -18.60 -1.09 0.02
CA LEU A 20 -17.31 -0.47 0.35
C LEU A 20 -17.21 0.89 -0.36
N LEU A 21 -17.79 1.92 0.26
CA LEU A 21 -17.49 3.33 -0.04
C LEU A 21 -16.25 3.75 0.74
N GLY A 22 -15.15 3.04 0.53
CA GLY A 22 -13.86 3.35 1.12
C GLY A 22 -12.96 4.00 0.06
N TYR A 23 -12.71 5.30 0.18
CA TYR A 23 -11.61 5.94 -0.54
C TYR A 23 -10.30 5.45 0.10
N LEU A 24 -9.73 4.36 -0.42
CA LEU A 24 -8.34 3.96 -0.17
C LEU A 24 -7.41 4.85 -1.02
N ASP A 25 -7.47 6.16 -0.79
CA ASP A 25 -6.74 7.11 -1.63
C ASP A 25 -5.25 7.18 -1.23
N ASP A 26 -4.95 6.92 0.04
CA ASP A 26 -3.59 6.91 0.57
C ASP A 26 -3.16 5.47 0.90
N THR A 27 -2.13 4.99 0.21
CA THR A 27 -1.51 3.68 0.47
C THR A 27 -0.08 3.89 0.95
N THR A 28 0.36 3.13 1.96
CA THR A 28 1.75 3.17 2.44
C THR A 28 2.39 1.80 2.35
N TRP A 29 3.55 1.73 1.70
CA TRP A 29 4.36 0.52 1.56
C TRP A 29 5.50 0.52 2.57
N PHE A 30 5.71 -0.61 3.24
CA PHE A 30 6.77 -0.79 4.23
C PHE A 30 7.83 -1.75 3.71
N ALA A 31 9.10 -1.43 3.97
CA ALA A 31 10.22 -2.32 3.67
C ALA A 31 11.39 -2.07 4.63
N THR A 32 12.28 -3.05 4.75
CA THR A 32 13.50 -2.93 5.57
C THR A 32 14.61 -2.15 4.89
N ASN A 33 14.58 -2.10 3.55
CA ASN A 33 15.56 -1.37 2.72
C ASN A 33 14.93 -0.90 1.41
N LEU A 34 15.59 0.05 0.73
CA LEU A 34 15.12 0.67 -0.51
C LEU A 34 15.00 -0.30 -1.69
N LYS A 35 15.82 -1.35 -1.72
CA LYS A 35 15.76 -2.34 -2.81
C LYS A 35 14.47 -3.16 -2.72
N ASP A 36 14.16 -3.66 -1.53
CA ASP A 36 12.93 -4.41 -1.29
C ASP A 36 11.69 -3.53 -1.45
N LEU A 37 11.78 -2.26 -1.05
CA LEU A 37 10.72 -1.29 -1.32
C LEU A 37 10.42 -1.18 -2.82
N GLN A 38 11.44 -0.96 -3.66
CA GLN A 38 11.25 -0.86 -5.11
C GLN A 38 10.71 -2.16 -5.73
N ASN A 39 11.11 -3.32 -5.21
CA ASN A 39 10.54 -4.61 -5.63
C ASN A 39 9.04 -4.69 -5.29
N ASN A 40 8.65 -4.29 -4.08
CA ASN A 40 7.25 -4.23 -3.67
C ASN A 40 6.45 -3.24 -4.53
N LEU A 41 7.02 -2.06 -4.82
CA LEU A 41 6.39 -1.06 -5.68
C LEU A 41 6.22 -1.54 -7.12
N ALA A 42 7.12 -2.39 -7.63
CA ALA A 42 6.94 -3.00 -8.95
C ALA A 42 5.74 -3.97 -8.99
N ILE A 43 5.61 -4.82 -7.96
CA ILE A 43 4.45 -5.71 -7.82
C ILE A 43 3.15 -4.90 -7.66
N ALA A 44 3.22 -3.81 -6.90
CA ALA A 44 2.09 -2.90 -6.72
C ALA A 44 1.69 -2.25 -8.05
N ASP A 45 2.64 -1.80 -8.86
CA ASP A 45 2.40 -1.21 -10.18
C ASP A 45 1.67 -2.18 -11.12
N ASP A 46 2.12 -3.44 -11.17
CA ASP A 46 1.47 -4.50 -11.95
C ASP A 46 0.04 -4.74 -11.47
N PHE A 47 -0.18 -4.75 -10.14
CA PHE A 47 -1.51 -4.87 -9.56
C PHE A 47 -2.40 -3.67 -9.90
N TYR A 48 -1.89 -2.44 -9.82
CA TYR A 48 -2.65 -1.23 -10.16
C TYR A 48 -3.04 -1.22 -11.64
N ALA A 49 -2.14 -1.64 -12.53
CA ALA A 49 -2.43 -1.81 -13.94
C ALA A 49 -3.52 -2.87 -14.17
N LEU A 50 -3.42 -4.03 -13.52
CA LEU A 50 -4.41 -5.11 -13.63
C LEU A 50 -5.79 -4.68 -13.12
N ALA A 51 -5.83 -3.96 -11.99
CA ALA A 51 -7.06 -3.49 -11.36
C ALA A 51 -7.61 -2.20 -11.99
N ASN A 52 -6.94 -1.65 -13.01
CA ASN A 52 -7.26 -0.35 -13.62
C ASN A 52 -7.35 0.80 -12.60
N ILE A 53 -6.44 0.80 -11.62
CA ILE A 53 -6.30 1.84 -10.60
C ILE A 53 -5.25 2.85 -11.08
N LYS A 54 -5.63 4.14 -11.09
CA LYS A 54 -4.69 5.22 -11.44
C LYS A 54 -4.08 5.79 -10.18
N ILE A 55 -2.75 5.73 -10.12
CA ILE A 55 -1.97 6.24 -9.01
C ILE A 55 -1.25 7.52 -9.42
N ASN A 56 -1.28 8.53 -8.56
CA ASN A 56 -0.47 9.74 -8.75
C ASN A 56 0.93 9.53 -8.15
N LYS A 57 1.85 9.04 -8.98
CA LYS A 57 3.23 8.75 -8.58
C LYS A 57 4.00 10.01 -8.17
N ASP A 58 3.64 11.20 -8.67
CA ASP A 58 4.32 12.46 -8.31
C ASP A 58 4.04 12.91 -6.88
N LYS A 59 3.01 12.35 -6.23
CA LYS A 59 2.66 12.61 -4.83
C LYS A 59 3.23 11.58 -3.86
N THR A 60 4.04 10.62 -4.32
CA THR A 60 4.72 9.72 -3.39
C THR A 60 5.65 10.51 -2.49
N LYS A 61 5.83 10.01 -1.27
CA LYS A 61 6.86 10.45 -0.33
C LYS A 61 7.61 9.28 0.25
N ILE A 62 8.93 9.36 0.24
CA ILE A 62 9.79 8.44 0.99
C ILE A 62 9.96 8.95 2.40
N LEU A 63 9.62 8.09 3.35
CA LEU A 63 9.78 8.32 4.76
C LEU A 63 10.83 7.34 5.27
N THR A 64 11.93 7.86 5.79
CA THR A 64 13.10 7.04 6.13
C THR A 64 13.74 7.45 7.42
N ASN A 65 14.26 6.46 8.13
CA ASN A 65 15.10 6.65 9.31
C ASN A 65 16.60 6.62 8.95
N ASP A 66 16.96 6.34 7.70
CA ASP A 66 18.35 6.43 7.27
C ASP A 66 18.75 7.90 7.08
N PHE A 67 19.61 8.38 7.98
CA PHE A 67 20.09 9.76 7.99
C PHE A 67 20.82 10.18 6.70
N LYS A 68 21.46 9.23 6.00
CA LYS A 68 22.14 9.51 4.72
C LYS A 68 21.13 9.74 3.60
N ILE A 69 20.03 9.02 3.63
CA ILE A 69 18.91 9.14 2.69
C ILE A 69 18.16 10.44 3.01
N ASN A 70 17.81 10.68 4.27
CA ASN A 70 17.14 11.90 4.72
C ASN A 70 17.91 13.20 4.40
N LYS A 71 19.25 13.17 4.43
CA LYS A 71 20.07 14.34 4.05
C LYS A 71 19.97 14.72 2.56
N LYS A 72 19.45 13.84 1.70
CA LYS A 72 19.28 14.14 0.28
C LYS A 72 17.97 14.89 0.08
N GLN A 73 18.04 16.04 -0.58
CA GLN A 73 16.84 16.80 -0.97
C GLN A 73 15.92 15.98 -1.88
N HIS A 74 16.50 15.17 -2.77
CA HIS A 74 15.76 14.33 -3.70
C HIS A 74 16.40 12.96 -3.84
N ILE A 75 15.56 11.93 -3.95
CA ILE A 75 15.97 10.56 -4.20
C ILE A 75 15.21 10.02 -5.40
N LEU A 76 15.93 9.31 -6.26
CA LEU A 76 15.35 8.60 -7.39
C LEU A 76 14.96 7.20 -6.91
N ILE A 77 13.68 6.85 -7.06
CA ILE A 77 13.17 5.51 -6.81
C ILE A 77 12.50 4.95 -8.06
N LYS A 78 12.61 3.63 -8.22
CA LYS A 78 11.84 2.90 -9.22
C LYS A 78 10.46 2.54 -8.67
N PHE A 79 9.43 2.91 -9.42
CA PHE A 79 8.05 2.53 -9.18
C PHE A 79 7.54 1.77 -10.40
N GLY A 80 7.67 0.44 -10.36
CA GLY A 80 7.48 -0.38 -11.56
C GLY A 80 8.48 0.05 -12.65
N ASN A 81 7.95 0.45 -13.80
CA ASN A 81 8.77 0.91 -14.93
C ASN A 81 9.12 2.41 -14.87
N ASP A 82 8.54 3.18 -13.95
CA ASP A 82 8.76 4.62 -13.83
C ASP A 82 9.88 4.95 -12.84
N ILE A 83 10.55 6.09 -13.07
CA ILE A 83 11.50 6.68 -12.11
C ILE A 83 10.84 7.91 -11.49
N VAL A 84 10.58 7.85 -10.20
CA VAL A 84 9.96 8.95 -9.44
C VAL A 84 11.05 9.72 -8.69
N LYS A 85 10.99 11.06 -8.78
CA LYS A 85 11.81 11.97 -7.98
C LYS A 85 11.06 12.30 -6.71
N ASP A 86 11.54 11.77 -5.61
CA ASP A 86 10.83 11.90 -4.34
C ASP A 86 11.57 12.81 -3.36
N GLY A 87 10.82 13.59 -2.59
CA GLY A 87 11.31 14.35 -1.44
C GLY A 87 11.35 13.44 -0.22
N ALA A 88 12.55 13.14 0.29
CA ALA A 88 12.68 12.33 1.49
C ALA A 88 12.28 13.13 2.73
N GLU A 89 11.34 12.61 3.52
CA GLU A 89 10.92 13.18 4.80
C GLU A 89 11.27 12.23 5.96
N ILE A 90 11.38 12.78 7.18
CA ILE A 90 11.76 12.02 8.37
C ILE A 90 10.62 11.08 8.77
N ALA A 91 10.94 9.80 8.87
CA ALA A 91 10.05 8.80 9.43
C ALA A 91 10.04 8.81 10.97
N PHE A 92 8.92 8.45 11.60
CA PHE A 92 8.92 8.04 13.02
C PHE A 92 9.81 6.78 13.20
N PRO A 93 10.46 6.57 14.38
CA PRO A 93 11.67 5.76 14.46
C PRO A 93 11.52 4.29 14.03
N ASN A 94 12.54 3.80 13.33
CA ASN A 94 12.88 2.40 12.95
C ASN A 94 12.20 1.73 11.73
N LEU A 95 11.44 2.41 10.86
CA LEU A 95 11.00 1.85 9.57
C LEU A 95 11.35 2.75 8.36
N GLN A 96 11.65 2.15 7.22
CA GLN A 96 11.58 2.83 5.91
C GLN A 96 10.18 2.57 5.32
N TYR A 97 9.50 3.63 4.87
CA TYR A 97 8.18 3.53 4.27
C TYR A 97 8.02 4.51 3.09
N CYS A 98 7.23 4.12 2.10
CA CYS A 98 6.83 4.99 0.99
C CYS A 98 5.33 5.18 1.07
N GLY A 99 4.89 6.40 1.37
CA GLY A 99 3.49 6.76 1.47
C GLY A 99 3.02 7.51 0.23
N PHE A 100 1.81 7.21 -0.22
CA PHE A 100 1.06 8.08 -1.11
C PHE A 100 0.23 9.04 -0.27
N LYS A 101 0.24 10.32 -0.64
CA LYS A 101 -0.67 11.31 -0.07
C LYS A 101 -1.37 12.05 -1.20
N ASN A 102 -2.66 11.85 -1.39
CA ASN A 102 -3.44 12.65 -2.34
C ASN A 102 -3.58 14.11 -1.93
#